data_AF-J9EA52-F1
#
_entry.id   AF-J9EA52-F1
#
_cell.length_a   1.000
_cell.length_b   1.000
_cell.length_c   1.000
_cell.angle_alpha   90.00
_cell.angle_beta   90.00
_cell.angle_gamma   90.00
#
_symmetry.space_group_name_H-M   'P 1'
#
loop_
_entity.id
_entity.type
_entity.pdbx_description
1 polymer ?
#
loop_
_entity_poly.entity_id
_entity_poly.type
_entity_poly.pdbx_seq_one_letter_code
_entity_poly.pdbx_strand_id
1 'polypeptide(L)'
;CQFFFFVNFRDIKITKILPLNSIPPLCNYTIRADTPNGPIIQYAKLGDIIYHKWECENNHQALDLYGLHIHDCYAKSESKQQQQHIVIDSKGCIADANIVNDVIYSDDKLMAFAYAK
;
A
#
# COMPACT_ATOMS: atom_id res chain seq x y z
N CYS A 1 -8.39 1.23 -1.40
CA CYS A 1 -7.05 1.29 -2.02
C CYS A 1 -6.91 0.09 -2.91
N GLN A 2 -6.36 0.29 -4.11
CA GLN A 2 -6.02 -0.79 -5.01
C GLN A 2 -4.53 -1.12 -4.88
N PHE A 3 -4.21 -2.42 -4.94
CA PHE A 3 -2.84 -2.91 -4.98
C PHE A 3 -2.47 -3.18 -6.43
N PHE A 4 -1.37 -2.59 -6.90
CA PHE A 4 -0.80 -2.95 -8.18
C PHE A 4 0.64 -3.42 -7.99
N PHE A 5 0.95 -4.56 -8.60
CA PHE A 5 2.30 -5.10 -8.64
C PHE A 5 2.92 -4.71 -9.97
N PHE A 6 4.06 -4.06 -9.92
CA PHE A 6 4.89 -3.84 -11.10
C PHE A 6 6.09 -4.78 -11.07
N VAL A 7 6.50 -5.22 -12.25
CA VAL A 7 7.71 -6.04 -12.39
C VAL A 7 8.93 -5.11 -12.36
N ASN A 8 9.86 -5.35 -11.43
CA ASN A 8 11.09 -4.57 -11.35
C ASN A 8 12.14 -5.09 -12.34
N PHE A 9 12.17 -4.51 -13.54
CA PHE A 9 13.09 -4.92 -14.60
C PHE A 9 14.56 -4.61 -14.35
N ARG A 10 14.92 -3.85 -13.30
CA ARG A 10 16.33 -3.52 -13.01
C ARG A 10 17.12 -4.72 -12.50
N ASP A 11 16.47 -5.67 -11.82
CA ASP A 11 17.11 -6.83 -11.20
C ASP A 11 16.97 -8.12 -12.03
N ILE A 12 16.23 -8.05 -13.14
CA ILE A 12 16.13 -9.15 -14.11
C ILE A 12 17.41 -9.19 -14.94
N LYS A 13 18.33 -10.09 -14.57
CA LYS A 13 19.40 -10.51 -15.49
C LYS A 13 18.75 -11.09 -16.75
N ILE A 14 19.15 -10.63 -17.94
CA ILE A 14 18.58 -10.97 -19.27
C ILE A 14 18.45 -12.49 -19.53
N THR A 15 19.10 -13.34 -18.74
CA THR A 15 19.00 -14.81 -18.78
C THR A 15 17.89 -15.44 -17.93
N LYS A 16 17.17 -14.68 -17.09
CA LYS A 16 15.97 -15.17 -16.38
C LYS A 16 14.72 -14.77 -17.16
N ILE A 17 14.22 -15.69 -17.98
CA ILE A 17 12.87 -15.61 -18.55
C ILE A 17 11.91 -15.54 -17.36
N LEU A 18 11.05 -14.52 -17.26
CA LEU A 18 9.98 -14.52 -16.26
C LEU A 18 9.19 -15.81 -16.48
N PRO A 19 9.13 -16.75 -15.50
CA PRO A 19 8.33 -17.94 -15.70
C PRO A 19 6.89 -17.50 -15.96
N LEU A 20 6.24 -18.14 -16.93
CA LEU A 20 4.85 -17.86 -17.31
C LEU A 20 3.87 -17.92 -16.11
N ASN A 21 4.33 -18.54 -15.01
CA ASN A 21 3.61 -18.72 -13.74
C ASN A 21 4.20 -17.85 -12.61
N SER A 22 4.74 -16.68 -12.90
CA SER A 22 5.13 -15.72 -11.87
C SER A 22 3.86 -15.20 -11.21
N ILE A 23 3.60 -15.63 -9.97
CA ILE A 23 2.40 -15.26 -9.21
C ILE A 23 2.77 -14.07 -8.32
N PRO A 24 2.04 -12.94 -8.37
CA PRO A 24 2.27 -11.83 -7.45
C PRO A 24 2.06 -12.27 -6.00
N PRO A 25 2.84 -11.75 -5.04
CA PRO A 25 2.71 -12.13 -3.64
C PRO A 25 1.36 -11.69 -3.08
N LEU A 26 0.88 -12.39 -2.04
CA LEU A 26 -0.30 -11.95 -1.30
C LEU A 26 0.07 -10.72 -0.46
N CYS A 27 -0.74 -9.66 -0.50
CA CYS A 27 -0.54 -8.49 0.36
C CYS A 27 -1.74 -8.25 1.26
N ASN A 28 -1.42 -7.81 2.46
CA ASN A 28 -2.39 -7.43 3.48
C ASN A 28 -2.33 -5.93 3.74
N TYR A 29 -3.51 -5.37 3.98
CA TYR A 29 -3.68 -4.00 4.42
C TYR A 29 -4.16 -3.99 5.86
N THR A 30 -3.49 -3.20 6.69
CA THR A 30 -3.80 -3.07 8.12
C THR A 30 -3.78 -1.59 8.51
N ILE A 31 -4.59 -1.24 9.51
CA ILE A 31 -4.55 0.06 10.16
C ILE A 31 -3.91 -0.12 11.53
N ARG A 32 -2.91 0.69 11.86
CA ARG A 32 -2.13 0.59 13.10
C ARG A 32 -2.14 1.89 13.88
N ALA A 33 -2.18 1.79 15.22
CA ALA A 33 -2.15 2.95 16.10
C ALA A 33 -0.72 3.42 16.37
N ASP A 34 -0.53 4.74 16.46
CA ASP A 34 0.67 5.46 16.93
C ASP A 34 1.95 5.31 16.10
N THR A 35 2.22 4.11 15.57
CA THR A 35 3.44 3.78 14.81
C THR A 35 3.13 2.80 13.66
N PRO A 36 3.98 2.74 12.62
CA PRO A 36 3.82 1.77 11.52
C PRO A 36 3.84 0.30 11.97
N ASN A 37 4.42 -0.01 13.12
CA ASN A 37 4.47 -1.36 13.70
C ASN A 37 3.61 -1.51 14.96
N GLY A 38 2.75 -0.52 15.23
CA GLY A 38 1.85 -0.51 16.38
C GLY A 38 0.76 -1.58 16.30
N PRO A 39 -0.10 -1.65 17.32
CA PRO A 39 -1.20 -2.62 17.35
C PRO A 39 -2.17 -2.36 16.20
N ILE A 40 -2.70 -3.43 15.62
CA ILE A 40 -3.74 -3.34 14.58
C ILE A 40 -5.05 -2.90 15.24
N ILE A 41 -5.65 -1.85 14.70
CA ILE A 41 -6.92 -1.30 15.16
C ILE A 41 -7.97 -1.40 14.06
N GLN A 42 -9.23 -1.48 14.45
CA GLN A 42 -10.37 -1.46 13.53
C GLN A 42 -11.11 -0.12 13.55
N TYR A 43 -10.93 0.65 14.61
CA TYR A 43 -11.61 1.91 14.84
C TYR A 43 -10.60 2.94 15.35
N ALA A 44 -10.72 4.16 14.83
CA ALA A 44 -9.94 5.32 15.26
C ALA A 44 -10.90 6.49 15.47
N LYS A 45 -10.57 7.37 16.39
CA LYS A 45 -11.31 8.61 16.66
C LYS A 45 -10.62 9.77 15.94
N LEU A 46 -11.37 10.84 15.72
CA LEU A 46 -10.81 12.08 15.18
C LEU A 46 -9.70 12.60 16.11
N GLY A 47 -8.52 12.86 15.54
CA GLY A 47 -7.33 13.27 16.27
C GLY A 47 -6.41 12.12 16.70
N ASP A 48 -6.83 10.86 16.56
CA ASP A 48 -5.95 9.71 16.74
C ASP A 48 -4.95 9.65 15.58
N ILE A 49 -3.70 9.29 15.91
CA ILE A 49 -2.66 9.08 14.91
C ILE A 49 -2.72 7.63 14.45
N ILE A 50 -2.99 7.43 13.16
CA ILE A 50 -3.06 6.10 12.56
C ILE A 50 -2.10 5.95 11.38
N TYR A 51 -1.70 4.70 11.15
CA TYR A 51 -0.86 4.31 10.04
C TYR A 51 -1.61 3.29 9.18
N HIS A 52 -1.78 3.63 7.93
CA HIS A 52 -2.16 2.71 6.88
C HIS A 52 -0.91 1.92 6.48
N LYS A 53 -0.88 0.61 6.70
CA LYS A 53 0.26 -0.25 6.34
C LYS A 53 -0.18 -1.29 5.31
N TRP A 54 0.56 -1.36 4.22
CA TRP A 54 0.47 -2.39 3.19
C TRP A 54 1.73 -3.25 3.25
N GLU A 55 1.56 -4.57 3.34
CA GLU A 55 2.67 -5.51 3.53
C GLU A 55 2.40 -6.77 2.71
N CYS A 56 3.37 -7.16 1.89
CA CYS A 56 3.31 -8.33 1.04
C CYS A 56 4.13 -9.47 1.61
N GLU A 57 3.67 -10.70 1.41
CA GLU A 57 4.40 -11.88 1.85
C GLU A 57 5.74 -11.99 1.12
N ASN A 58 6.79 -12.14 1.93
CA ASN A 58 8.14 -12.27 1.43
C ASN A 58 8.39 -13.71 0.97
N ASN A 59 7.83 -14.09 -0.18
CA ASN A 59 8.30 -15.27 -0.88
C ASN A 59 9.58 -14.88 -1.65
N HIS A 60 10.63 -15.72 -1.60
CA HIS A 60 11.94 -15.40 -2.19
C HIS A 60 11.89 -15.10 -3.71
N GLN A 61 10.78 -15.42 -4.39
CA GLN A 61 10.58 -15.07 -5.80
C GLN A 61 10.05 -13.63 -5.99
N ALA A 62 9.32 -13.08 -5.02
CA ALA A 62 8.73 -11.75 -5.12
C ALA A 62 9.73 -10.62 -4.87
N LEU A 63 10.69 -10.80 -3.95
CA LEU A 63 11.72 -9.80 -3.61
C LEU A 63 12.46 -9.24 -4.83
N ASP A 64 12.80 -10.11 -5.77
CA ASP A 64 13.63 -9.73 -6.92
C ASP A 64 12.80 -9.34 -8.15
N LEU A 65 11.50 -9.65 -8.16
CA LEU A 65 10.65 -9.55 -9.36
C LEU A 65 9.56 -8.51 -9.24
N TYR A 66 8.96 -8.33 -8.06
CA TYR A 66 7.79 -7.48 -7.90
C TYR A 66 8.08 -6.31 -6.97
N GLY A 67 7.55 -5.14 -7.34
CA GLY A 67 7.41 -4.01 -6.44
C GLY A 67 5.93 -3.69 -6.22
N LEU A 68 5.62 -3.27 -5.00
CA LEU A 68 4.30 -2.80 -4.59
C LEU A 68 4.10 -1.33 -4.99
N HIS A 69 2.95 -1.01 -5.57
CA HIS A 69 2.52 0.36 -5.83
C HIS A 69 1.06 0.55 -5.40
N ILE A 70 0.82 1.60 -4.60
CA ILE A 70 -0.49 1.93 -4.06
C ILE A 70 -1.07 3.07 -4.90
N HIS A 71 -2.27 2.85 -5.42
CA HIS A 71 -3.03 3.86 -6.14
C HIS A 71 -4.53 3.67 -5.89
N ASP A 72 -5.35 4.65 -6.29
CA ASP A 72 -6.82 4.56 -6.23
C ASP A 72 -7.34 4.22 -4.81
N CYS A 73 -6.98 5.08 -3.84
CA CYS A 73 -7.51 5.01 -2.49
C CYS A 73 -8.68 5.97 -2.31
N TYR A 74 -9.78 5.42 -1.82
CA TYR A 74 -11.01 6.16 -1.55
C TYR A 74 -11.45 5.92 -0.11
N ALA A 75 -11.78 6.99 0.60
CA ALA A 75 -12.50 6.92 1.88
C ALA A 75 -14.00 6.93 1.59
N LYS A 76 -14.73 5.94 2.10
CA LYS A 76 -16.18 5.82 1.93
C LYS A 76 -16.85 5.89 3.30
N SER A 77 -17.82 6.78 3.45
CA SER A 77 -18.70 6.78 4.61
C SER A 77 -19.79 5.72 4.44
N GLU A 78 -20.01 4.89 5.46
CA GLU A 78 -21.11 3.91 5.46
C GLU A 78 -22.49 4.58 5.40
N SER A 79 -22.61 5.80 5.94
CA SER A 79 -23.90 6.50 6.07
C SER A 79 -24.35 7.22 4.80
N LYS A 80 -23.43 7.57 3.90
CA LYS A 80 -23.72 8.27 2.64
C LYS A 80 -23.13 7.50 1.47
N GLN A 81 -23.96 6.68 0.82
CA GLN A 81 -23.57 5.77 -0.27
C GLN A 81 -22.84 6.44 -1.44
N GLN A 82 -22.95 7.77 -1.60
CA GLN A 82 -22.42 8.52 -2.75
C GLN A 82 -21.23 9.44 -2.44
N GLN A 83 -20.77 9.51 -1.19
CA GLN A 83 -19.64 10.39 -0.84
C GLN A 83 -18.37 9.55 -0.67
N GLN A 84 -17.69 9.32 -1.80
CA GLN A 84 -16.34 8.77 -1.83
C GLN A 84 -15.36 9.94 -1.94
N HIS A 85 -14.43 10.05 -0.98
CA HIS A 85 -13.36 11.04 -1.04
C HIS A 85 -12.09 10.37 -1.54
N ILE A 86 -11.45 10.94 -2.55
CA ILE A 86 -10.17 10.43 -3.07
C ILE A 86 -9.08 10.83 -2.08
N VAL A 87 -8.35 9.84 -1.60
CA VAL A 87 -7.21 10.02 -0.70
C VAL A 87 -5.91 9.88 -1.46
N ILE A 88 -5.83 8.86 -2.33
CA ILE A 88 -4.70 8.62 -3.24
C ILE A 88 -5.29 8.48 -4.64
N ASP A 89 -4.78 9.26 -5.58
CA ASP A 89 -5.25 9.26 -6.96
C ASP A 89 -4.78 8.01 -7.74
N SER A 90 -5.16 7.94 -9.02
CA SER A 90 -4.80 6.84 -9.91
C SER A 90 -3.30 6.79 -10.28
N LYS A 91 -2.52 7.81 -9.95
CA LYS A 91 -1.07 7.86 -10.14
C LYS A 91 -0.31 7.48 -8.86
N GLY A 92 -1.01 7.22 -7.76
CA GLY A 92 -0.40 6.97 -6.46
C GLY A 92 0.03 8.24 -5.73
N CYS A 93 -0.43 9.42 -6.18
CA CYS A 93 -0.18 10.70 -5.52
C CYS A 93 -1.28 11.01 -4.51
N ILE A 94 -0.92 11.74 -3.45
CA ILE A 94 -1.89 12.16 -2.45
C ILE A 94 -2.79 13.25 -3.01
N ALA A 95 -4.10 13.01 -2.90
CA ALA A 95 -5.12 13.98 -3.30
C ALA A 95 -5.42 15.00 -2.19
N ASP A 96 -5.25 14.60 -0.92
CA ASP A 96 -5.51 15.46 0.24
C ASP A 96 -4.47 15.26 1.35
N ALA A 97 -3.44 16.12 1.33
CA ALA A 97 -2.35 16.11 2.29
C ALA A 97 -2.75 16.53 3.72
N ASN A 98 -3.98 17.04 3.91
CA ASN A 98 -4.47 17.37 5.26
C ASN A 98 -4.98 16.12 6.00
N ILE A 99 -5.34 15.07 5.27
CA ILE A 99 -5.91 13.84 5.83
C ILE A 99 -4.85 12.75 5.89
N VAL A 100 -4.05 12.59 4.84
CA VAL A 100 -3.03 11.53 4.73
C VAL A 100 -1.72 12.11 4.19
N ASN A 101 -0.60 11.68 4.78
CA ASN A 101 0.76 12.01 4.33
C ASN A 101 1.28 11.00 3.30
N ASP A 102 2.30 11.43 2.54
CA ASP A 102 2.88 10.67 1.43
C ASP A 102 3.17 9.20 1.79
N VAL A 103 2.92 8.32 0.81
CA VAL A 103 3.19 6.89 0.96
C VAL A 103 4.70 6.66 0.98
N ILE A 104 5.19 6.11 2.08
CA ILE A 104 6.60 5.75 2.26
C ILE A 104 6.73 4.26 1.95
N TYR A 105 7.56 3.94 0.96
CA TYR A 105 7.88 2.57 0.55
C TYR A 105 9.15 2.09 1.25
N SER A 106 9.20 0.82 1.63
CA SER A 106 10.43 0.17 2.11
C SER A 106 11.44 -0.03 0.99
N ASP A 107 12.70 -0.26 1.36
CA ASP A 107 13.79 -0.48 0.39
C ASP A 107 13.55 -1.69 -0.52
N ASP A 108 12.94 -2.75 0.03
CA ASP A 108 12.56 -3.96 -0.70
C ASP A 108 11.27 -3.78 -1.54
N LYS A 109 10.59 -2.63 -1.39
CA LYS A 109 9.32 -2.29 -2.06
C LYS A 109 8.22 -3.34 -1.89
N LEU A 110 8.30 -4.17 -0.84
CA LEU A 110 7.25 -5.12 -0.46
C LEU A 110 6.38 -4.59 0.67
N MET A 111 6.75 -3.46 1.26
CA MET A 111 5.97 -2.76 2.27
C MET A 111 5.82 -1.29 1.91
N ALA A 112 4.69 -0.73 2.31
CA ALA A 112 4.42 0.69 2.24
C ALA A 112 3.62 1.12 3.47
N PHE A 113 3.80 2.36 3.91
CA PHE A 113 2.96 2.94 4.95
C PHE A 113 2.66 4.41 4.70
N ALA A 114 1.48 4.85 5.14
CA ALA A 114 1.05 6.24 5.08
C ALA A 114 0.45 6.65 6.43
N TYR A 115 0.77 7.85 6.88
CA TYR A 115 0.31 8.42 8.13
C TYR A 115 -1.00 9.19 7.90
N ALA A 116 -1.96 9.10 8.82
CA ALA A 116 -3.18 9.90 8.83
C ALA A 116 -3.49 10.45 10.22
N LYS A 117 -4.13 11.63 10.27
CA LYS A 117 -4.49 12.37 11.49
C LYS A 117 -5.91 12.93 11.43
#